data_AF-A0A382MS02-F1
#
_entry.id   AF-A0A382MS02-F1
#
_cell.length_a   1.000
_cell.length_b   1.000
_cell.length_c   1.000
_cell.angle_alpha   90.00
_cell.angle_beta   90.00
_cell.angle_gamma   90.00
#
_symmetry.space_group_name_H-M   'P 1'
#
loop_
_entity.id
_entity.type
_entity.pdbx_description
1 polymer ?
#
loop_
_entity_poly.entity_id
_entity_poly.type
_entity_poly.pdbx_seq_one_letter_code
_entity_poly.pdbx_strand_id
1 'polypeptide(L)'
;LKRFPAADANGDGKLTAEEFKAARQQFQRSRQGNARPAAAAQTKLVFDPGWEKEKFPPHAVSLKTPEEIMAIYKRGAAGRTSAASDALSFPKPADGIMRIVGTGHSFMAPAYKTLPVICRAVGFEQPLCLHTGGGITGSTRYKWEQENGIFKFDGKPLPKLLAAISNAEWEAMIWGPYGNDRPEFYTCWIDFCEQYNPGMKFFLSDAWPAPGQVRKAFNLKANPESEAFFTDAVYDQLSAHANAGFAGLVKALRESTDEVYILPTHAAMTEAARRFIRGELPGVEGLYTVIGGKERSLWKDKIGHLGPGFDRLEGYVFYATLYGKSPELISAPIKFNKNPSFLSAALDKIFREIAWKAVVEHPLSGVTDKNKNGIGDHLE
;
A
#
# COMPACT_ATOMS: atom_id res chain seq x y z
N LEU A 1 -7.85 31.87 16.04
CA LEU A 1 -7.98 32.33 17.45
C LEU A 1 -8.35 31.23 18.43
N LYS A 2 -9.59 30.72 18.54
CA LYS A 2 -9.94 29.65 19.54
C LYS A 2 -9.04 28.40 19.52
N ARG A 3 -8.51 28.01 18.35
CA ARG A 3 -7.59 26.87 18.20
C ARG A 3 -6.10 27.25 18.15
N PHE A 4 -5.80 28.51 17.82
CA PHE A 4 -4.44 29.02 17.62
C PHE A 4 -4.44 30.51 17.98
N PRO A 5 -4.28 30.85 19.27
CA PRO A 5 -4.26 32.23 19.72
C PRO A 5 -2.95 32.94 19.33
N ALA A 6 -1.83 32.22 19.31
CA ALA A 6 -0.51 32.76 18.93
C ALA A 6 -0.34 33.08 17.42
N ALA A 7 -1.41 32.94 16.63
CA ALA A 7 -1.39 33.23 15.19
C ALA A 7 -1.94 34.63 14.87
N ASP A 8 -2.50 35.33 15.85
CA ASP A 8 -2.88 36.75 15.77
C ASP A 8 -1.66 37.56 16.22
N ALA A 9 -0.86 38.00 15.26
CA ALA A 9 0.47 38.55 15.53
C ALA A 9 0.40 40.05 15.86
N ASN A 10 -0.64 40.73 15.37
CA ASN A 10 -0.87 42.14 15.65
C ASN A 10 -1.81 42.38 16.86
N GLY A 11 -2.44 41.33 17.40
CA GLY A 11 -3.27 41.38 18.59
C GLY A 11 -4.64 42.02 18.36
N ASP A 12 -5.11 42.06 17.11
CA ASP A 12 -6.35 42.75 16.73
C ASP A 12 -7.62 41.91 16.92
N GLY A 13 -7.47 40.66 17.38
CA GLY A 13 -8.58 39.74 17.63
C GLY A 13 -9.21 39.17 16.36
N LYS A 14 -8.56 39.35 15.20
CA LYS A 14 -8.91 38.75 13.91
C LYS A 14 -7.70 38.00 13.37
N LEU A 15 -7.92 37.16 12.36
CA LEU A 15 -6.83 36.40 11.75
C LEU A 15 -6.83 36.70 10.26
N THR A 16 -5.85 37.48 9.82
CA THR A 16 -5.70 37.82 8.40
C THR A 16 -5.18 36.62 7.61
N ALA A 17 -5.35 36.65 6.28
CA ALA A 17 -4.83 35.59 5.40
C ALA A 17 -3.30 35.48 5.47
N GLU A 18 -2.62 36.59 5.72
CA GLU A 18 -1.17 36.70 5.83
C GLU A 18 -0.68 36.10 7.15
N GLU A 19 -1.34 36.41 8.26
CA GLU A 19 -1.07 35.80 9.57
C GLU A 19 -1.35 34.30 9.58
N PHE A 20 -2.42 33.85 8.91
CA PHE A 20 -2.70 32.43 8.74
C PHE A 20 -1.60 31.72 7.95
N LYS A 21 -1.08 32.36 6.89
CA LYS A 21 0.00 31.82 6.06
C LYS A 21 1.33 31.78 6.83
N ALA A 22 1.64 32.83 7.59
CA ALA A 22 2.82 32.90 8.45
C ALA A 22 2.78 31.85 9.56
N ALA A 23 1.65 31.72 10.26
CA ALA A 23 1.44 30.69 11.27
C ALA A 23 1.57 29.29 10.65
N ARG A 24 1.00 29.04 9.46
CA ARG A 24 1.13 27.75 8.75
C ARG A 24 2.57 27.44 8.38
N GLN A 25 3.34 28.43 7.90
CA GLN A 25 4.77 28.27 7.60
C GLN A 25 5.59 28.01 8.87
N GLN A 26 5.27 28.67 9.97
CA GLN A 26 5.94 28.45 11.27
C GLN A 26 5.60 27.07 11.85
N PHE A 27 4.37 26.59 11.69
CA PHE A 27 3.97 25.21 12.01
C PHE A 27 4.64 24.17 11.10
N GLN A 28 4.87 24.48 9.83
CA GLN A 28 5.63 23.62 8.92
C GLN A 28 7.12 23.60 9.28
N ARG A 29 7.70 24.75 9.63
CA ARG A 29 9.09 24.87 10.09
C ARG A 29 9.30 24.23 11.45
N SER A 30 8.35 24.30 12.39
CA SER A 30 8.46 23.60 13.68
C SER A 30 8.31 22.08 13.53
N ARG A 31 7.53 21.60 12.54
CA ARG A 31 7.51 20.19 12.14
C ARG A 31 8.80 19.73 11.46
N GLN A 32 9.50 20.59 10.73
CA GLN A 32 10.82 20.31 10.17
C GLN A 32 11.94 20.44 11.21
N GLY A 33 11.85 21.39 12.15
CA GLY A 33 12.83 21.66 13.19
C GLY A 33 12.79 20.70 14.38
N ASN A 34 11.65 20.03 14.62
CA ASN A 34 11.53 18.89 15.54
C ASN A 34 11.72 17.53 14.87
N ALA A 35 12.24 17.50 13.63
CA ALA A 35 12.86 16.28 13.14
C ALA A 35 14.13 16.06 13.97
N ARG A 36 13.99 15.27 15.04
CA ARG A 36 15.13 14.58 15.67
C ARG A 36 16.04 14.11 14.53
N PRO A 37 17.37 14.29 14.63
CA PRO A 37 18.27 13.75 13.63
C PRO A 37 17.86 12.30 13.40
N ALA A 38 17.68 11.93 12.12
CA ALA A 38 17.41 10.57 11.73
C ALA A 38 18.66 9.75 12.08
N ALA A 39 18.82 9.47 13.37
CA ALA A 39 19.81 8.58 13.89
C ALA A 39 19.42 7.20 13.37
N ALA A 40 20.29 6.67 12.53
CA ALA A 40 20.35 5.29 12.13
C ALA A 40 20.64 4.39 13.34
N ALA A 41 19.71 4.35 14.29
CA ALA A 41 19.60 3.30 15.28
C ALA A 41 18.34 2.52 14.89
N GLN A 42 18.52 1.27 14.44
CA GLN A 42 17.45 0.29 14.40
C GLN A 42 16.91 0.15 15.83
N THR A 43 15.95 0.98 16.22
CA THR A 43 15.13 0.69 17.38
C THR A 43 14.34 -0.55 16.98
N LYS A 44 14.74 -1.71 17.53
CA LYS A 44 14.01 -2.96 17.38
C LYS A 44 12.55 -2.64 17.72
N LEU A 45 11.65 -2.83 16.76
CA LEU A 45 10.23 -2.62 17.01
C LEU A 45 9.84 -3.58 18.14
N VAL A 46 9.43 -3.02 19.28
CA VAL A 46 8.92 -3.79 20.41
C VAL A 46 7.44 -3.96 20.17
N PHE A 47 7.02 -5.22 20.07
CA PHE A 47 5.61 -5.58 19.94
C PHE A 47 5.02 -5.85 21.32
N ASP A 48 3.70 -5.71 21.45
CA ASP A 48 3.02 -6.01 22.70
C ASP A 48 3.20 -7.51 23.03
N PRO A 49 3.58 -7.87 24.27
CA PRO A 49 3.79 -9.28 24.65
C PRO A 49 2.51 -10.12 24.55
N GLY A 50 1.33 -9.50 24.42
CA GLY A 50 0.10 -10.21 24.13
C GLY A 50 0.08 -10.94 22.80
N TRP A 51 0.97 -10.61 21.84
CA TRP A 51 1.18 -11.40 20.63
C TRP A 51 1.88 -12.75 20.89
N GLU A 52 2.52 -12.93 22.04
CA GLU A 52 3.17 -14.19 22.44
C GLU A 52 2.21 -15.10 23.24
N LYS A 53 0.97 -14.64 23.48
CA LYS A 53 -0.04 -15.42 24.19
C LYS A 53 -0.82 -16.27 23.20
N GLU A 54 -1.24 -17.45 23.65
CA GLU A 54 -2.10 -18.36 22.87
C GLU A 54 -3.43 -17.70 22.48
N LYS A 55 -3.95 -16.79 23.32
CA LYS A 55 -5.25 -16.14 23.11
C LYS A 55 -5.15 -14.63 23.30
N PHE A 56 -5.85 -13.90 22.44
CA PHE A 56 -6.10 -12.47 22.62
C PHE A 56 -6.99 -12.21 23.85
N PRO A 57 -7.01 -10.97 24.39
CA PRO A 57 -7.90 -10.60 25.48
C PRO A 57 -9.37 -10.99 25.20
N PRO A 58 -10.14 -11.48 26.19
CA PRO A 58 -11.53 -11.94 25.97
C PRO A 58 -12.48 -10.87 25.41
N HIS A 59 -12.13 -9.60 25.53
CA HIS A 59 -12.91 -8.49 24.99
C HIS A 59 -12.57 -8.14 23.54
N ALA A 60 -11.58 -8.79 22.93
CA ALA A 60 -11.19 -8.57 21.54
C ALA A 60 -12.41 -8.73 20.62
N VAL A 61 -12.59 -7.77 19.70
CA VAL A 61 -13.80 -7.72 18.86
C VAL A 61 -13.91 -8.91 17.92
N SER A 62 -12.81 -9.50 17.46
CA SER A 62 -12.81 -10.69 16.59
C SER A 62 -13.41 -11.93 17.26
N LEU A 63 -13.53 -11.95 18.59
CA LEU A 63 -14.13 -13.05 19.36
C LEU A 63 -15.65 -12.91 19.52
N LYS A 64 -16.26 -11.87 18.94
CA LYS A 64 -17.69 -11.56 19.07
C LYS A 64 -18.48 -12.07 17.87
N THR A 65 -19.80 -12.14 18.03
CA THR A 65 -20.72 -12.45 16.93
C THR A 65 -20.74 -11.34 15.87
N PRO A 66 -21.05 -11.64 14.59
CA PRO A 66 -21.19 -10.62 13.55
C PRO A 66 -22.10 -9.44 13.93
N GLU A 67 -23.22 -9.71 14.60
CA GLU A 67 -24.18 -8.72 15.05
C GLU A 67 -23.58 -7.79 16.12
N GLU A 68 -22.84 -8.35 17.08
CA GLU A 68 -22.15 -7.58 18.11
C GLU A 68 -21.03 -6.71 17.50
N ILE A 69 -20.24 -7.26 16.58
CA ILE A 69 -19.19 -6.53 15.87
C ILE A 69 -19.80 -5.32 15.13
N MET A 70 -20.86 -5.55 14.36
CA MET A 70 -21.58 -4.51 13.64
C MET A 70 -22.17 -3.46 14.59
N ALA A 71 -22.73 -3.89 15.74
CA ALA A 71 -23.24 -2.96 16.75
C ALA A 71 -22.13 -2.10 17.37
N ILE A 72 -20.95 -2.66 17.62
CA ILE A 72 -19.78 -1.90 18.11
C ILE A 72 -19.34 -0.88 17.05
N TYR A 73 -19.24 -1.30 15.78
CA TYR A 73 -18.87 -0.41 14.68
C TYR A 73 -19.83 0.80 14.59
N LYS A 74 -21.14 0.54 14.58
CA LYS A 74 -22.20 1.58 14.48
C LYS A 74 -22.18 2.57 15.66
N ARG A 75 -21.87 2.11 16.88
CA ARG A 75 -21.74 2.99 18.07
C ARG A 75 -20.45 3.80 18.08
N GLY A 76 -19.41 3.31 17.40
CA GLY A 76 -18.08 3.92 17.37
C GLY A 76 -18.04 5.29 16.70
N ALA A 77 -16.88 5.97 16.78
CA ALA A 77 -16.70 7.24 16.06
C ALA A 77 -16.79 7.07 14.53
N ALA A 78 -16.24 5.96 14.00
CA ALA A 78 -16.34 5.63 12.57
C ALA A 78 -17.79 5.41 12.10
N GLY A 79 -18.59 4.62 12.84
CA GLY A 79 -20.00 4.43 12.52
C GLY A 79 -20.88 5.66 12.69
N ARG A 80 -20.38 6.71 13.36
CA ARG A 80 -21.07 8.00 13.57
C ARG A 80 -20.67 9.09 12.57
N THR A 81 -19.68 8.87 11.71
CA THR A 81 -19.24 9.86 10.71
C THR A 81 -19.57 9.40 9.31
N SER A 82 -20.32 10.21 8.55
CA SER A 82 -20.70 9.99 7.16
C SER A 82 -19.57 10.27 6.15
N ALA A 83 -18.30 10.13 6.56
CA ALA A 83 -17.15 10.47 5.71
C ALA A 83 -17.04 9.45 4.56
N ALA A 84 -17.59 9.85 3.41
CA ALA A 84 -17.65 9.21 2.11
C ALA A 84 -16.54 8.17 1.81
N SER A 85 -16.90 6.89 1.81
CA SER A 85 -16.40 5.77 0.95
C SER A 85 -16.67 4.38 1.52
N ASP A 86 -17.13 4.26 2.78
CA ASP A 86 -17.05 2.98 3.50
C ASP A 86 -18.31 2.13 3.37
N ALA A 87 -18.60 1.69 2.15
CA ALA A 87 -19.54 0.59 1.97
C ALA A 87 -18.95 -0.67 2.64
N LEU A 88 -19.61 -1.16 3.68
CA LEU A 88 -19.25 -2.40 4.39
C LEU A 88 -19.73 -3.66 3.67
N SER A 89 -20.44 -3.49 2.55
CA SER A 89 -20.97 -4.56 1.73
C SER A 89 -21.19 -4.02 0.32
N PHE A 90 -21.10 -4.90 -0.66
CA PHE A 90 -21.44 -4.59 -2.03
C PHE A 90 -22.34 -5.71 -2.57
N PRO A 91 -23.30 -5.41 -3.47
CA PRO A 91 -24.01 -6.45 -4.19
C PRO A 91 -23.00 -7.32 -4.95
N LYS A 92 -23.35 -8.59 -5.19
CA LYS A 92 -22.51 -9.50 -5.98
C LYS A 92 -22.18 -8.83 -7.33
N PRO A 93 -20.90 -8.59 -7.64
CA PRO A 93 -20.52 -7.96 -8.89
C PRO A 93 -20.61 -8.97 -10.05
N ALA A 94 -20.36 -8.52 -11.28
CA ALA A 94 -20.27 -9.43 -12.42
C ALA A 94 -19.14 -10.45 -12.23
N ASP A 95 -19.28 -11.61 -12.87
CA ASP A 95 -18.31 -12.71 -12.72
C ASP A 95 -16.87 -12.25 -13.03
N GLY A 96 -15.94 -12.67 -12.18
CA GLY A 96 -14.53 -12.28 -12.25
C GLY A 96 -14.17 -10.95 -11.60
N ILE A 97 -15.14 -10.16 -11.12
CA ILE A 97 -14.87 -8.95 -10.32
C ILE A 97 -14.86 -9.32 -8.84
N MET A 98 -13.82 -8.91 -8.10
CA MET A 98 -13.69 -9.20 -6.68
C MET A 98 -14.15 -8.02 -5.83
N ARG A 99 -14.89 -8.29 -4.75
CA ARG A 99 -15.04 -7.40 -3.60
C ARG A 99 -13.80 -7.57 -2.73
N ILE A 100 -13.15 -6.44 -2.44
CA ILE A 100 -11.82 -6.46 -1.81
C ILE A 100 -11.84 -5.69 -0.50
N VAL A 101 -11.44 -6.35 0.59
CA VAL A 101 -11.04 -5.66 1.83
C VAL A 101 -9.53 -5.42 1.83
N GLY A 102 -9.07 -4.42 2.58
CA GLY A 102 -7.63 -4.22 2.66
C GLY A 102 -7.17 -3.30 3.77
N THR A 103 -5.96 -3.56 4.26
CA THR A 103 -5.21 -2.60 5.06
C THR A 103 -4.07 -2.03 4.25
N GLY A 104 -3.41 -0.99 4.74
CA GLY A 104 -2.25 -0.48 4.05
C GLY A 104 -1.78 0.86 4.55
N HIS A 105 -0.51 1.12 4.23
CA HIS A 105 0.15 2.37 4.51
C HIS A 105 0.35 3.22 3.26
N SER A 106 1.17 4.26 3.36
CA SER A 106 1.41 5.22 2.28
C SER A 106 2.05 4.62 1.02
N PHE A 107 2.53 3.38 1.07
CA PHE A 107 3.04 2.66 -0.10
C PHE A 107 1.90 1.93 -0.82
N MET A 108 0.83 1.52 -0.14
CA MET A 108 -0.37 0.95 -0.79
C MET A 108 -1.33 2.02 -1.32
N ALA A 109 -1.25 3.22 -0.73
CA ALA A 109 -2.15 4.32 -1.04
C ALA A 109 -2.19 4.77 -2.51
N PRO A 110 -1.11 4.68 -3.32
CA PRO A 110 -1.19 5.03 -4.73
C PRO A 110 -2.02 4.00 -5.51
N ALA A 111 -1.74 2.70 -5.41
CA ALA A 111 -2.57 1.65 -6.02
C ALA A 111 -4.05 1.71 -5.60
N TYR A 112 -4.35 1.92 -4.31
CA TYR A 112 -5.74 2.08 -3.86
C TYR A 112 -6.48 3.27 -4.48
N LYS A 113 -5.75 4.25 -5.03
CA LYS A 113 -6.33 5.40 -5.76
C LYS A 113 -6.41 5.16 -7.26
N THR A 114 -5.43 4.45 -7.83
CA THR A 114 -5.34 4.24 -9.28
C THR A 114 -6.14 3.01 -9.74
N LEU A 115 -6.23 1.94 -8.95
CA LEU A 115 -6.98 0.74 -9.28
C LEU A 115 -8.46 1.05 -9.64
N PRO A 116 -9.25 1.80 -8.84
CA PRO A 116 -10.62 2.12 -9.24
C PRO A 116 -10.73 2.91 -10.55
N VAL A 117 -9.74 3.77 -10.84
CA VAL A 117 -9.70 4.54 -12.09
C VAL A 117 -9.43 3.61 -13.29
N ILE A 118 -8.52 2.65 -13.12
CA ILE A 118 -8.18 1.64 -14.12
C ILE A 118 -9.39 0.74 -14.39
N CYS A 119 -10.02 0.20 -13.34
CA CYS A 119 -11.21 -0.65 -13.46
C CYS A 119 -12.36 0.06 -14.19
N ARG A 120 -12.60 1.35 -13.91
CA ARG A 120 -13.60 2.15 -14.64
C ARG A 120 -13.34 2.23 -16.13
N ALA A 121 -12.07 2.32 -16.54
CA ALA A 121 -11.72 2.33 -17.95
C ALA A 121 -11.97 0.97 -18.63
N VAL A 122 -11.97 -0.12 -17.86
CA VAL A 122 -12.32 -1.47 -18.31
C VAL A 122 -13.84 -1.71 -18.30
N GLY A 123 -14.59 -0.92 -17.54
CA GLY A 123 -16.06 -0.91 -17.55
C GLY A 123 -16.72 -1.32 -16.22
N PHE A 124 -16.01 -1.29 -15.09
CA PHE A 124 -16.61 -1.59 -13.79
C PHE A 124 -16.05 -0.72 -12.65
N GLU A 125 -16.86 -0.55 -11.59
CA GLU A 125 -16.39 0.05 -10.34
C GLU A 125 -15.78 -1.02 -9.44
N GLN A 126 -14.57 -0.79 -8.94
CA GLN A 126 -13.93 -1.69 -8.00
C GLN A 126 -14.62 -1.62 -6.62
N PRO A 127 -15.22 -2.72 -6.11
CA PRO A 127 -15.74 -2.75 -4.76
C PRO A 127 -14.59 -2.87 -3.74
N LEU A 128 -14.38 -1.80 -2.95
CA LEU A 128 -13.30 -1.72 -1.95
C LEU A 128 -13.83 -1.31 -0.58
N CYS A 129 -13.42 -2.03 0.47
CA CYS A 129 -13.50 -1.56 1.86
C CYS A 129 -12.10 -1.54 2.49
N LEU A 130 -11.55 -0.35 2.69
CA LEU A 130 -10.15 -0.18 3.09
C LEU A 130 -10.02 0.45 4.48
N HIS A 131 -9.16 -0.09 5.34
CA HIS A 131 -8.77 0.55 6.58
C HIS A 131 -7.28 0.89 6.55
N THR A 132 -6.96 2.12 6.16
CA THR A 132 -5.57 2.55 5.91
C THR A 132 -5.04 3.50 7.00
N GLY A 133 -3.73 3.73 6.99
CA GLY A 133 -3.04 4.66 7.89
C GLY A 133 -1.72 5.14 7.31
N GLY A 134 -1.05 6.10 7.95
CA GLY A 134 0.31 6.51 7.57
C GLY A 134 1.38 5.68 8.28
N GLY A 135 2.41 5.22 7.56
CA GLY A 135 3.50 4.41 8.14
C GLY A 135 2.97 3.21 8.93
N ILE A 136 3.52 2.99 10.13
CA ILE A 136 3.13 1.84 10.99
C ILE A 136 1.64 1.79 11.31
N THR A 137 0.92 2.93 11.27
CA THR A 137 -0.52 2.94 11.58
C THR A 137 -1.39 2.28 10.51
N GLY A 138 -0.82 2.01 9.33
CA GLY A 138 -1.44 1.26 8.26
C GLY A 138 -1.02 -0.20 8.16
N SER A 139 -0.12 -0.68 9.04
CA SER A 139 0.37 -2.07 8.96
C SER A 139 -0.68 -3.09 9.41
N THR A 140 -0.55 -4.32 8.91
CA THR A 140 -1.45 -5.44 9.18
C THR A 140 -1.67 -5.66 10.68
N ARG A 141 -0.59 -5.72 11.46
CA ARG A 141 -0.61 -5.79 12.93
C ARG A 141 -1.35 -4.61 13.57
N TYR A 142 -0.98 -3.39 13.20
CA TYR A 142 -1.53 -2.20 13.84
C TYR A 142 -3.05 -2.11 13.64
N LYS A 143 -3.51 -2.46 12.43
CA LYS A 143 -4.94 -2.51 12.13
C LYS A 143 -5.65 -3.63 12.86
N TRP A 144 -5.05 -4.82 13.00
CA TRP A 144 -5.63 -5.89 13.82
C TRP A 144 -5.86 -5.43 15.26
N GLU A 145 -4.85 -4.81 15.89
CA GLU A 145 -4.94 -4.29 17.26
C GLU A 145 -6.02 -3.21 17.38
N GLN A 146 -6.12 -2.34 16.38
CA GLN A 146 -7.08 -1.24 16.35
C GLN A 146 -8.51 -1.72 16.18
N GLU A 147 -8.73 -2.67 15.28
CA GLU A 147 -10.02 -3.28 15.01
C GLU A 147 -10.54 -4.03 16.24
N ASN A 148 -9.64 -4.75 16.90
CA ASN A 148 -9.95 -5.52 18.10
C ASN A 148 -10.09 -4.69 19.38
N GLY A 149 -9.54 -3.47 19.40
CA GLY A 149 -9.52 -2.65 20.62
C GLY A 149 -8.70 -3.29 21.73
N ILE A 150 -7.53 -3.83 21.38
CA ILE A 150 -6.61 -4.52 22.30
C ILE A 150 -5.27 -3.78 22.42
N PHE A 151 -4.50 -4.11 23.46
CA PHE A 151 -3.16 -3.55 23.71
C PHE A 151 -3.22 -2.03 23.84
N LYS A 152 -2.51 -1.28 22.98
CA LYS A 152 -2.57 0.19 22.99
C LYS A 152 -3.96 0.76 22.68
N PHE A 153 -4.89 -0.07 22.20
CA PHE A 153 -6.28 0.29 21.92
C PHE A 153 -7.26 -0.33 22.92
N ASP A 154 -6.81 -0.83 24.06
CA ASP A 154 -7.63 -1.51 25.06
C ASP A 154 -8.95 -0.77 25.33
N GLY A 155 -10.07 -1.46 25.10
CA GLY A 155 -11.43 -0.94 25.28
C GLY A 155 -11.87 0.12 24.27
N LYS A 156 -11.09 0.39 23.22
CA LYS A 156 -11.34 1.44 22.21
C LYS A 156 -11.25 0.88 20.77
N PRO A 157 -12.07 -0.12 20.41
CA PRO A 157 -12.01 -0.73 19.08
C PRO A 157 -12.50 0.21 17.97
N LEU A 158 -11.99 -0.02 16.77
CA LEU A 158 -12.47 0.56 15.51
C LEU A 158 -12.69 -0.56 14.46
N PRO A 159 -13.73 -1.40 14.62
CA PRO A 159 -13.85 -2.68 13.93
C PRO A 159 -14.48 -2.52 12.53
N LYS A 160 -13.84 -1.76 11.64
CA LYS A 160 -14.35 -1.50 10.29
C LYS A 160 -14.30 -2.76 9.42
N LEU A 161 -13.12 -3.35 9.26
CA LEU A 161 -12.94 -4.53 8.43
C LEU A 161 -13.52 -5.77 9.10
N LEU A 162 -13.41 -5.91 10.43
CA LEU A 162 -14.07 -7.02 11.13
C LEU A 162 -15.59 -6.98 10.91
N ALA A 163 -16.22 -5.80 10.93
CA ALA A 163 -17.64 -5.66 10.61
C ALA A 163 -17.95 -5.99 9.15
N ALA A 164 -17.13 -5.52 8.20
CA ALA A 164 -17.31 -5.83 6.78
C ALA A 164 -17.20 -7.33 6.49
N ILE A 165 -16.12 -7.98 6.94
CA ILE A 165 -15.79 -9.38 6.67
C ILE A 165 -16.84 -10.32 7.28
N SER A 166 -17.32 -10.04 8.49
CA SER A 166 -18.26 -10.93 9.19
C SER A 166 -19.73 -10.77 8.78
N ASN A 167 -20.08 -9.68 8.06
CA ASN A 167 -21.48 -9.37 7.72
C ASN A 167 -21.74 -9.29 6.21
N ALA A 168 -20.75 -9.56 5.37
CA ALA A 168 -20.89 -9.56 3.92
C ALA A 168 -19.87 -10.49 3.28
N GLU A 169 -20.13 -10.86 2.03
CA GLU A 169 -19.22 -11.68 1.23
C GLU A 169 -18.09 -10.84 0.62
N TRP A 170 -16.87 -11.38 0.63
CA TRP A 170 -15.65 -10.78 0.09
C TRP A 170 -14.78 -11.84 -0.58
N GLU A 171 -14.23 -11.54 -1.75
CA GLU A 171 -13.40 -12.48 -2.51
C GLU A 171 -11.91 -12.34 -2.19
N ALA A 172 -11.46 -11.18 -1.70
CA ALA A 172 -10.05 -10.97 -1.43
C ALA A 172 -9.74 -10.00 -0.30
N MET A 173 -8.56 -10.21 0.31
CA MET A 173 -7.92 -9.26 1.21
C MET A 173 -6.54 -8.86 0.72
N ILE A 174 -6.24 -7.57 0.76
CA ILE A 174 -4.94 -7.01 0.34
C ILE A 174 -4.18 -6.38 1.50
N TRP A 175 -2.87 -6.63 1.55
CA TRP A 175 -1.95 -6.04 2.51
C TRP A 175 -0.70 -5.43 1.86
N GLY A 176 -0.17 -4.40 2.53
CA GLY A 176 1.19 -3.91 2.33
C GLY A 176 2.04 -4.26 3.56
N PRO A 177 3.12 -5.02 3.41
CA PRO A 177 3.98 -5.43 4.51
C PRO A 177 4.74 -4.25 5.08
N TYR A 178 5.03 -4.35 6.37
CA TYR A 178 5.75 -3.35 7.12
C TYR A 178 7.00 -3.94 7.78
N GLY A 179 7.90 -3.07 8.25
CA GLY A 179 9.16 -3.51 8.85
C GLY A 179 8.95 -4.41 10.07
N ASN A 180 9.71 -5.51 10.15
CA ASN A 180 9.68 -6.53 11.20
C ASN A 180 8.33 -7.24 11.36
N ASP A 181 7.56 -7.36 10.28
CA ASP A 181 6.35 -8.16 10.26
C ASP A 181 6.62 -9.64 10.61
N ARG A 182 5.61 -10.28 11.18
CA ARG A 182 5.62 -11.68 11.60
C ARG A 182 4.40 -12.39 11.01
N PRO A 183 4.47 -13.72 10.76
CA PRO A 183 3.34 -14.48 10.22
C PRO A 183 2.04 -14.30 11.01
N GLU A 184 2.13 -14.25 12.35
CA GLU A 184 0.97 -14.13 13.25
C GLU A 184 0.16 -12.85 13.02
N PHE A 185 0.80 -11.81 12.49
CA PHE A 185 0.12 -10.55 12.16
C PHE A 185 -0.82 -10.67 10.96
N TYR A 186 -0.68 -11.72 10.16
CA TYR A 186 -1.47 -12.00 8.97
C TYR A 186 -2.37 -13.20 9.19
N THR A 187 -1.89 -14.28 9.81
CA THR A 187 -2.70 -15.48 10.03
C THR A 187 -3.95 -15.19 10.84
N CYS A 188 -3.91 -14.28 11.81
CA CYS A 188 -5.10 -13.86 12.54
C CYS A 188 -6.18 -13.23 11.63
N TRP A 189 -5.78 -12.50 10.58
CA TRP A 189 -6.70 -12.00 9.57
C TRP A 189 -7.16 -13.11 8.63
N ILE A 190 -6.26 -13.99 8.20
CA ILE A 190 -6.59 -15.15 7.34
C ILE A 190 -7.66 -16.00 8.03
N ASP A 191 -7.44 -16.40 9.28
CA ASP A 191 -8.37 -17.21 10.07
C ASP A 191 -9.75 -16.55 10.18
N PHE A 192 -9.77 -15.24 10.47
CA PHE A 192 -11.02 -14.48 10.56
C PHE A 192 -11.72 -14.36 9.20
N CYS A 193 -10.97 -14.16 8.11
CA CYS A 193 -11.51 -14.12 6.76
C CYS A 193 -12.10 -15.49 6.37
N GLU A 194 -11.35 -16.58 6.53
CA GLU A 194 -11.78 -17.94 6.21
C GLU A 194 -13.00 -18.39 7.03
N GLN A 195 -13.11 -17.94 8.29
CA GLN A 195 -14.29 -18.21 9.11
C GLN A 195 -15.60 -17.71 8.48
N TYR A 196 -15.57 -16.53 7.82
CA TYR A 196 -16.77 -15.88 7.30
C TYR A 196 -16.88 -15.88 5.77
N ASN A 197 -15.75 -16.07 5.08
CA ASN A 197 -15.61 -16.07 3.63
C ASN A 197 -14.61 -17.18 3.23
N PRO A 198 -15.00 -18.47 3.32
CA PRO A 198 -14.11 -19.57 2.99
C PRO A 198 -13.59 -19.49 1.55
N GLY A 199 -12.28 -19.71 1.37
CA GLY A 199 -11.61 -19.62 0.07
C GLY A 199 -11.30 -18.19 -0.38
N MET A 200 -11.16 -17.25 0.57
CA MET A 200 -10.77 -15.87 0.25
C MET A 200 -9.32 -15.84 -0.29
N LYS A 201 -9.07 -14.99 -1.28
CA LYS A 201 -7.71 -14.77 -1.81
C LYS A 201 -6.97 -13.70 -1.03
N PHE A 202 -5.70 -13.95 -0.73
CA PHE A 202 -4.87 -13.05 0.06
C PHE A 202 -3.71 -12.51 -0.78
N PHE A 203 -3.64 -11.19 -0.96
CA PHE A 203 -2.63 -10.54 -1.79
C PHE A 203 -1.69 -9.69 -0.95
N LEU A 204 -0.38 -9.92 -1.08
CA LEU A 204 0.66 -9.15 -0.42
C LEU A 204 1.49 -8.38 -1.45
N SER A 205 1.57 -7.05 -1.33
CA SER A 205 2.57 -6.26 -2.06
C SER A 205 3.97 -6.54 -1.51
N ASP A 206 4.95 -6.73 -2.37
CA ASP A 206 6.36 -6.93 -1.97
C ASP A 206 7.16 -5.61 -1.86
N ALA A 207 6.47 -4.46 -1.90
CA ALA A 207 7.03 -3.11 -1.88
C ALA A 207 8.01 -2.85 -3.05
N TRP A 208 9.02 -1.97 -2.87
CA TRP A 208 9.95 -1.61 -3.95
C TRP A 208 11.31 -1.11 -3.43
N PRO A 209 12.33 -0.94 -4.30
CA PRO A 209 13.69 -0.51 -3.95
C PRO A 209 13.82 0.94 -3.40
N ALA A 210 13.11 1.28 -2.32
CA ALA A 210 13.18 2.56 -1.66
C ALA A 210 14.60 2.86 -1.10
N PRO A 211 14.98 4.13 -0.89
CA PRO A 211 16.31 4.50 -0.37
C PRO A 211 16.73 3.75 0.90
N GLY A 212 15.78 3.47 1.80
CA GLY A 212 16.04 2.68 3.00
C GLY A 212 16.45 1.23 2.71
N GLN A 213 15.85 0.61 1.69
CA GLN A 213 16.19 -0.75 1.26
C GLN A 213 17.55 -0.77 0.59
N VAL A 214 17.88 0.25 -0.21
CA VAL A 214 19.22 0.41 -0.80
C VAL A 214 20.29 0.44 0.28
N ARG A 215 20.11 1.31 1.29
CA ARG A 215 21.06 1.40 2.40
C ARG A 215 21.18 0.10 3.18
N LYS A 216 20.07 -0.62 3.38
CA LYS A 216 20.07 -1.91 4.10
C LYS A 216 20.80 -2.99 3.30
N ALA A 217 20.50 -3.15 2.02
CA ALA A 217 21.06 -4.20 1.17
C ALA A 217 22.58 -4.05 0.97
N PHE A 218 23.09 -2.83 0.99
CA PHE A 218 24.51 -2.50 0.78
C PHE A 218 25.23 -2.03 2.05
N ASN A 219 24.59 -2.12 3.22
CA ASN A 219 25.14 -1.67 4.51
C ASN A 219 25.69 -0.22 4.48
N LEU A 220 24.96 0.69 3.81
CA LEU A 220 25.36 2.08 3.64
C LEU A 220 24.85 2.94 4.81
N LYS A 221 25.70 3.83 5.34
CA LYS A 221 25.33 4.79 6.39
C LYS A 221 24.54 5.99 5.84
N ALA A 222 24.69 6.29 4.56
CA ALA A 222 24.03 7.39 3.86
C ALA A 222 23.56 6.92 2.47
N ASN A 223 22.84 7.78 1.75
CA ASN A 223 22.54 7.51 0.33
C ASN A 223 23.85 7.47 -0.48
N PRO A 224 23.87 6.73 -1.60
CA PRO A 224 24.91 6.91 -2.61
C PRO A 224 25.03 8.39 -3.01
N GLU A 225 26.25 8.84 -3.32
CA GLU A 225 26.52 10.23 -3.70
C GLU A 225 25.95 10.59 -5.08
N SER A 226 25.74 9.59 -5.93
CA SER A 226 25.30 9.75 -7.32
C SER A 226 24.40 8.61 -7.76
N GLU A 227 23.50 8.89 -8.71
CA GLU A 227 22.67 7.88 -9.36
C GLU A 227 23.49 6.88 -10.22
N ALA A 228 24.75 7.21 -10.55
CA ALA A 228 25.67 6.28 -11.21
C ALA A 228 25.96 5.00 -10.38
N PHE A 229 25.64 5.01 -9.09
CA PHE A 229 25.67 3.81 -8.25
C PHE A 229 24.70 2.73 -8.74
N PHE A 230 23.57 3.12 -9.34
CA PHE A 230 22.51 2.18 -9.71
C PHE A 230 22.78 1.60 -11.10
N THR A 231 23.23 0.34 -11.10
CA THR A 231 23.42 -0.50 -12.28
C THR A 231 22.43 -1.68 -12.26
N ASP A 232 22.33 -2.42 -13.37
CA ASP A 232 21.54 -3.65 -13.40
C ASP A 232 21.96 -4.64 -12.31
N ALA A 233 23.27 -4.80 -12.08
CA ALA A 233 23.81 -5.66 -11.02
C ALA A 233 23.43 -5.19 -9.61
N VAL A 234 23.38 -3.87 -9.39
CA VAL A 234 22.89 -3.33 -8.11
C VAL A 234 21.40 -3.66 -7.92
N TYR A 235 20.60 -3.57 -8.97
CA TYR A 235 19.18 -3.95 -8.92
C TYR A 235 18.97 -5.46 -8.77
N ASP A 236 19.85 -6.29 -9.31
CA ASP A 236 19.85 -7.74 -9.06
C ASP A 236 20.08 -8.03 -7.57
N GLN A 237 21.08 -7.39 -6.96
CA GLN A 237 21.37 -7.56 -5.54
C GLN A 237 20.24 -7.02 -4.65
N LEU A 238 19.62 -5.90 -5.01
CA LEU A 238 18.43 -5.37 -4.31
C LEU A 238 17.28 -6.36 -4.35
N SER A 239 17.04 -6.97 -5.50
CA SER A 239 15.97 -7.96 -5.69
C SER A 239 16.24 -9.24 -4.93
N ALA A 240 17.48 -9.75 -4.96
CA ALA A 240 17.86 -10.89 -4.15
C ALA A 240 17.69 -10.62 -2.64
N HIS A 241 18.07 -9.43 -2.16
CA HIS A 241 17.90 -9.05 -0.76
C HIS A 241 16.42 -8.94 -0.36
N ALA A 242 15.59 -8.31 -1.20
CA ALA A 242 14.16 -8.18 -0.97
C ALA A 242 13.46 -9.55 -0.93
N ASN A 243 13.72 -10.38 -1.95
CA ASN A 243 13.15 -11.72 -2.06
C ASN A 243 13.54 -12.60 -0.86
N ALA A 244 14.81 -12.58 -0.45
CA ALA A 244 15.27 -13.33 0.73
C ALA A 244 14.59 -12.85 2.02
N GLY A 245 14.43 -11.54 2.19
CA GLY A 245 13.77 -10.95 3.36
C GLY A 245 12.26 -11.26 3.43
N PHE A 246 11.63 -11.49 2.27
CA PHE A 246 10.18 -11.69 2.17
C PHE A 246 9.78 -13.17 2.10
N ALA A 247 10.64 -14.03 1.54
CA ALA A 247 10.36 -15.45 1.32
C ALA A 247 9.94 -16.20 2.59
N GLY A 248 10.56 -15.91 3.74
CA GLY A 248 10.23 -16.56 5.00
C GLY A 248 8.80 -16.26 5.47
N LEU A 249 8.35 -15.00 5.33
CA LEU A 249 6.98 -14.61 5.65
C LEU A 249 6.00 -15.32 4.72
N VAL A 250 6.21 -15.22 3.41
CA VAL A 250 5.28 -15.80 2.42
C VAL A 250 5.18 -17.31 2.56
N LYS A 251 6.30 -17.99 2.79
CA LYS A 251 6.33 -19.43 3.06
C LYS A 251 5.46 -19.77 4.27
N ALA A 252 5.65 -19.06 5.39
CA ALA A 252 4.88 -19.32 6.61
C ALA A 252 3.37 -19.07 6.41
N LEU A 253 2.98 -18.06 5.64
CA LEU A 253 1.56 -17.83 5.33
C LEU A 253 0.99 -18.94 4.43
N ARG A 254 1.77 -19.44 3.48
CA ARG A 254 1.36 -20.55 2.61
C ARG A 254 1.26 -21.89 3.32
N GLU A 255 1.82 -22.03 4.51
CA GLU A 255 1.57 -23.19 5.38
C GLU A 255 0.15 -23.16 5.98
N SER A 256 -0.52 -22.00 6.05
CA SER A 256 -1.92 -21.87 6.49
C SER A 256 -2.96 -21.96 5.37
N THR A 257 -2.63 -21.52 4.15
CA THR A 257 -3.52 -21.56 2.99
C THR A 257 -2.75 -21.44 1.69
N ASP A 258 -3.19 -22.11 0.62
CA ASP A 258 -2.59 -21.97 -0.71
C ASP A 258 -2.97 -20.66 -1.42
N GLU A 259 -3.97 -19.95 -0.90
CA GLU A 259 -4.54 -18.74 -1.51
C GLU A 259 -3.76 -17.45 -1.20
N VAL A 260 -2.43 -17.55 -0.99
CA VAL A 260 -1.56 -16.40 -0.75
C VAL A 260 -0.76 -16.06 -2.02
N TYR A 261 -1.02 -14.88 -2.56
CA TYR A 261 -0.47 -14.36 -3.81
C TYR A 261 0.34 -13.08 -3.57
N ILE A 262 1.30 -12.81 -4.46
CA ILE A 262 2.13 -11.62 -4.42
C ILE A 262 1.71 -10.63 -5.50
N LEU A 263 1.55 -9.36 -5.11
CA LEU A 263 1.50 -8.22 -6.03
C LEU A 263 2.96 -7.80 -6.28
N PRO A 264 3.55 -8.10 -7.46
CA PRO A 264 5.00 -7.99 -7.69
C PRO A 264 5.43 -6.55 -8.01
N THR A 265 5.11 -5.64 -7.10
CA THR A 265 5.45 -4.23 -7.17
C THR A 265 6.96 -3.99 -7.20
N HIS A 266 7.75 -4.83 -6.52
CA HIS A 266 9.20 -4.70 -6.45
C HIS A 266 9.82 -5.02 -7.80
N ALA A 267 9.39 -6.12 -8.43
CA ALA A 267 9.82 -6.51 -9.77
C ALA A 267 9.46 -5.44 -10.80
N ALA A 268 8.23 -4.92 -10.78
CA ALA A 268 7.80 -3.87 -11.69
C ALA A 268 8.61 -2.56 -11.54
N MET A 269 8.81 -2.10 -10.30
CA MET A 269 9.59 -0.87 -10.06
C MET A 269 11.08 -1.06 -10.35
N THR A 270 11.61 -2.27 -10.16
CA THR A 270 12.98 -2.61 -10.54
C THR A 270 13.15 -2.60 -12.05
N GLU A 271 12.22 -3.20 -12.81
CA GLU A 271 12.24 -3.14 -14.27
C GLU A 271 12.14 -1.70 -14.76
N ALA A 272 11.27 -0.87 -14.18
CA ALA A 272 11.20 0.55 -14.53
C ALA A 272 12.54 1.27 -14.29
N ALA A 273 13.23 0.99 -13.18
CA ALA A 273 14.54 1.56 -12.91
C ALA A 273 15.61 1.11 -13.91
N ARG A 274 15.59 -0.16 -14.33
CA ARG A 274 16.49 -0.66 -15.39
C ARG A 274 16.18 -0.02 -16.74
N ARG A 275 14.91 0.14 -17.10
CA ARG A 275 14.48 0.89 -18.30
C ARG A 275 14.98 2.33 -18.27
N PHE A 276 14.94 2.97 -17.10
CA PHE A 276 15.50 4.32 -16.92
C PHE A 276 17.01 4.37 -17.20
N ILE A 277 17.78 3.41 -16.65
CA ILE A 277 19.24 3.31 -16.89
C ILE A 277 19.54 3.18 -18.40
N ARG A 278 18.69 2.47 -19.14
CA ARG A 278 18.81 2.31 -20.60
C ARG A 278 18.28 3.50 -21.43
N GLY A 279 17.73 4.53 -20.78
CA GLY A 279 17.16 5.70 -21.47
C GLY A 279 15.78 5.44 -22.09
N GLU A 280 15.08 4.40 -21.65
CA GLU A 280 13.82 3.94 -22.25
C GLU A 280 12.57 4.59 -21.61
N LEU A 281 12.72 5.44 -20.59
CA LEU A 281 11.57 6.10 -19.92
C LEU A 281 11.43 7.58 -20.35
N PRO A 282 10.66 7.89 -21.40
CA PRO A 282 10.56 9.25 -21.91
C PRO A 282 9.97 10.21 -20.87
N GLY A 283 10.63 11.34 -20.64
CA GLY A 283 10.20 12.39 -19.72
C GLY A 283 10.56 12.16 -18.24
N VAL A 284 11.08 10.98 -17.89
CA VAL A 284 11.65 10.69 -16.57
C VAL A 284 13.10 11.20 -16.54
N GLU A 285 13.50 11.83 -15.44
CA GLU A 285 14.77 12.56 -15.33
C GLU A 285 15.74 11.96 -14.30
N GLY A 286 15.26 11.11 -13.39
CA GLY A 286 16.07 10.52 -12.33
C GLY A 286 15.47 9.26 -11.74
N LEU A 287 16.25 8.58 -10.90
CA LEU A 287 15.79 7.44 -10.09
C LEU A 287 15.26 7.95 -8.74
N TYR A 288 16.10 8.66 -7.98
CA TYR A 288 15.82 9.10 -6.62
C TYR A 288 16.01 10.61 -6.49
N THR A 289 14.94 11.36 -6.23
CA THR A 289 15.02 12.82 -6.04
C THR A 289 16.01 13.22 -4.95
N VAL A 290 16.14 12.40 -3.90
CA VAL A 290 17.08 12.65 -2.79
C VAL A 290 18.55 12.37 -3.12
N ILE A 291 18.84 11.88 -4.32
CA ILE A 291 20.20 11.63 -4.83
C ILE A 291 20.45 12.52 -6.04
N GLY A 292 19.65 12.39 -7.10
CA GLY A 292 19.83 13.13 -8.36
C GLY A 292 19.20 14.54 -8.37
N GLY A 293 18.38 14.90 -7.38
CA GLY A 293 17.75 16.22 -7.28
C GLY A 293 16.64 16.50 -8.30
N LYS A 294 16.30 15.53 -9.17
CA LYS A 294 15.29 15.69 -10.23
C LYS A 294 13.89 15.46 -9.71
N GLU A 295 12.95 16.33 -10.08
CA GLU A 295 11.55 16.22 -9.66
C GLU A 295 10.86 15.01 -10.32
N ARG A 296 11.16 14.76 -11.60
CA ARG A 296 10.62 13.65 -12.38
C ARG A 296 11.41 12.36 -12.15
N SER A 297 11.56 11.99 -10.88
CA SER A 297 12.23 10.76 -10.47
C SER A 297 11.25 9.64 -10.12
N LEU A 298 11.69 8.38 -10.18
CA LEU A 298 10.91 7.21 -9.76
C LEU A 298 10.48 7.30 -8.28
N TRP A 299 11.39 7.73 -7.41
CA TRP A 299 11.16 7.89 -5.97
C TRP A 299 11.36 9.35 -5.54
N LYS A 300 10.32 9.97 -4.97
CA LYS A 300 10.31 11.42 -4.71
C LYS A 300 10.91 11.86 -3.38
N ASP A 301 11.10 10.95 -2.44
CA ASP A 301 11.52 11.34 -1.08
C ASP A 301 12.40 10.30 -0.39
N LYS A 302 12.90 10.69 0.80
CA LYS A 302 13.81 9.91 1.62
C LYS A 302 13.21 8.61 2.17
N ILE A 303 11.88 8.51 2.18
CA ILE A 303 11.15 7.33 2.66
C ILE A 303 11.04 6.33 1.50
N GLY A 304 10.88 6.84 0.28
CA GLY A 304 10.75 6.06 -0.95
C GLY A 304 9.34 6.06 -1.51
N HIS A 305 8.54 7.09 -1.26
CA HIS A 305 7.26 7.21 -1.96
C HIS A 305 7.47 7.38 -3.46
N LEU A 306 6.54 6.85 -4.25
CA LEU A 306 6.55 6.99 -5.71
C LEU A 306 6.52 8.46 -6.13
N GLY A 307 7.32 8.77 -7.14
CA GLY A 307 7.32 10.06 -7.82
C GLY A 307 6.11 10.25 -8.72
N PRO A 308 5.98 11.44 -9.32
CA PRO A 308 4.81 11.79 -10.11
C PRO A 308 4.56 10.76 -11.23
N GLY A 309 3.35 10.20 -11.28
CA GLY A 309 2.93 9.28 -12.34
C GLY A 309 3.25 7.80 -12.13
N PHE A 310 4.22 7.46 -11.29
CA PHE A 310 4.56 6.06 -10.98
C PHE A 310 3.47 5.33 -10.18
N ASP A 311 2.53 6.07 -9.59
CA ASP A 311 1.30 5.51 -9.00
C ASP A 311 0.44 4.74 -10.02
N ARG A 312 0.58 5.06 -11.32
CA ARG A 312 -0.08 4.31 -12.41
C ARG A 312 0.51 2.93 -12.58
N LEU A 313 1.84 2.82 -12.58
CA LEU A 313 2.54 1.54 -12.68
C LEU A 313 2.13 0.60 -11.55
N GLU A 314 2.09 1.11 -10.31
CA GLU A 314 1.61 0.33 -9.17
C GLU A 314 0.14 -0.13 -9.36
N GLY A 315 -0.75 0.77 -9.80
CA GLY A 315 -2.14 0.43 -10.09
C GLY A 315 -2.29 -0.62 -11.19
N TYR A 316 -1.45 -0.57 -12.22
CA TYR A 316 -1.43 -1.58 -13.29
C TYR A 316 -0.97 -2.94 -12.79
N VAL A 317 0.02 -3.01 -11.89
CA VAL A 317 0.42 -4.27 -11.23
C VAL A 317 -0.74 -4.85 -10.44
N PHE A 318 -1.46 -4.02 -9.69
CA PHE A 318 -2.65 -4.47 -8.93
C PHE A 318 -3.73 -5.01 -9.86
N TYR A 319 -4.11 -4.25 -10.88
CA TYR A 319 -5.11 -4.68 -11.85
C TYR A 319 -4.71 -6.00 -12.53
N ALA A 320 -3.47 -6.10 -13.01
CA ALA A 320 -2.97 -7.27 -13.71
C ALA A 320 -2.94 -8.53 -12.84
N THR A 321 -2.52 -8.38 -11.57
CA THR A 321 -2.46 -9.52 -10.62
C THR A 321 -3.87 -9.95 -10.21
N LEU A 322 -4.73 -9.00 -9.86
CA LEU A 322 -6.08 -9.30 -9.35
C LEU A 322 -6.97 -9.92 -10.44
N TYR A 323 -6.85 -9.44 -11.67
CA TYR A 323 -7.78 -9.79 -12.74
C TYR A 323 -7.16 -10.67 -13.84
N GLY A 324 -5.89 -11.05 -13.70
CA GLY A 324 -5.20 -11.90 -14.68
C GLY A 324 -5.25 -11.33 -16.10
N LYS A 325 -5.27 -10.00 -16.27
CA LYS A 325 -5.43 -9.34 -17.57
C LYS A 325 -4.37 -8.27 -17.77
N SER A 326 -3.73 -8.29 -18.93
CA SER A 326 -2.74 -7.28 -19.28
C SER A 326 -3.38 -5.89 -19.34
N PRO A 327 -2.81 -4.90 -18.65
CA PRO A 327 -3.21 -3.50 -18.78
C PRO A 327 -3.04 -2.97 -20.21
N GLU A 328 -2.24 -3.62 -21.07
CA GLU A 328 -2.07 -3.27 -22.48
C GLU A 328 -3.36 -3.43 -23.29
N LEU A 329 -4.27 -4.31 -22.84
CA LEU A 329 -5.56 -4.57 -23.50
C LEU A 329 -6.62 -3.47 -23.22
N ILE A 330 -6.36 -2.55 -22.29
CA ILE A 330 -7.30 -1.47 -21.97
C ILE A 330 -7.24 -0.40 -23.06
N SER A 331 -8.19 -0.46 -24.00
CA SER A 331 -8.30 0.44 -25.13
C SER A 331 -8.86 1.82 -24.77
N ALA A 332 -9.68 1.91 -23.71
CA ALA A 332 -10.28 3.16 -23.28
C ALA A 332 -9.23 4.10 -22.64
N PRO A 333 -9.31 5.42 -22.90
CA PRO A 333 -8.46 6.38 -22.21
C PRO A 333 -8.70 6.39 -20.69
N ILE A 334 -7.62 6.24 -19.92
CA ILE A 334 -7.69 6.22 -18.46
C ILE A 334 -7.54 7.65 -17.92
N LYS A 335 -8.61 8.17 -17.31
CA LYS A 335 -8.65 9.54 -16.76
C LYS A 335 -8.16 9.57 -15.32
N PHE A 336 -6.85 9.63 -15.12
CA PHE A 336 -6.27 9.80 -13.79
C PHE A 336 -6.49 11.23 -13.25
N ASN A 337 -6.64 11.33 -11.92
CA ASN A 337 -6.87 12.61 -11.22
C ASN A 337 -5.69 13.59 -11.33
N LYS A 338 -4.48 13.07 -11.58
CA LYS A 338 -3.27 13.86 -11.81
C LYS A 338 -2.63 13.42 -13.12
N ASN A 339 -2.39 14.39 -14.00
CA ASN A 339 -1.75 14.18 -15.29
C ASN A 339 -0.57 15.16 -15.43
N PRO A 340 0.58 14.89 -14.78
CA PRO A 340 1.82 15.61 -15.09
C PRO A 340 2.08 15.64 -16.60
N SER A 341 2.54 16.78 -17.11
CA SER A 341 2.69 17.01 -18.55
C SER A 341 3.67 16.06 -19.25
N PHE A 342 4.63 15.49 -18.52
CA PHE A 342 5.59 14.54 -19.06
C PHE A 342 5.04 13.10 -19.21
N LEU A 343 3.88 12.80 -18.62
CA LEU A 343 3.24 11.49 -18.76
C LEU A 343 2.58 11.38 -20.14
N SER A 344 3.39 10.99 -21.11
CA SER A 344 2.97 10.72 -22.48
C SER A 344 2.27 9.35 -22.61
N ALA A 345 1.54 9.16 -23.71
CA ALA A 345 0.99 7.85 -24.07
C ALA A 345 2.08 6.78 -24.23
N ALA A 346 3.28 7.17 -24.70
CA ALA A 346 4.43 6.27 -24.82
C ALA A 346 4.91 5.77 -23.45
N LEU A 347 5.02 6.67 -22.46
CA LEU A 347 5.39 6.28 -21.09
C LEU A 347 4.31 5.41 -20.43
N ASP A 348 3.03 5.72 -20.64
CA ASP A 348 1.92 4.92 -20.13
C ASP A 348 1.93 3.50 -20.71
N LYS A 349 2.18 3.35 -22.01
CA LYS A 349 2.34 2.04 -22.66
C LYS A 349 3.45 1.22 -22.01
N ILE A 350 4.61 1.84 -21.77
CA ILE A 350 5.73 1.17 -21.09
C ILE A 350 5.35 0.73 -19.68
N PHE A 351 4.60 1.52 -18.92
CA PHE A 351 4.14 1.09 -17.59
C PHE A 351 3.22 -0.12 -17.63
N ARG A 352 2.36 -0.23 -18.66
CA ARG A 352 1.48 -1.39 -18.84
C ARG A 352 2.26 -2.65 -19.18
N GLU A 353 3.23 -2.54 -20.09
CA GLU A 353 4.16 -3.62 -20.45
C GLU A 353 4.95 -4.10 -19.23
N ILE A 354 5.51 -3.17 -18.44
CA ILE A 354 6.28 -3.50 -17.22
C ILE A 354 5.39 -4.23 -16.22
N ALA A 355 4.17 -3.74 -15.98
CA ALA A 355 3.24 -4.37 -15.06
C ALA A 355 2.89 -5.80 -15.49
N TRP A 356 2.56 -6.01 -16.78
CA TRP A 356 2.23 -7.34 -17.27
C TRP A 356 3.41 -8.29 -17.15
N LYS A 357 4.60 -7.88 -17.60
CA LYS A 357 5.84 -8.64 -17.46
C LYS A 357 6.09 -9.06 -16.01
N ALA A 358 6.05 -8.10 -15.08
CA ALA A 358 6.29 -8.38 -13.67
C ALA A 358 5.29 -9.38 -13.08
N VAL A 359 4.03 -9.34 -13.51
CA VAL A 359 2.98 -10.25 -13.04
C VAL A 359 3.17 -11.67 -13.58
N VAL A 360 3.36 -11.85 -14.88
CA VAL A 360 3.42 -13.19 -15.48
C VAL A 360 4.76 -13.90 -15.23
N GLU A 361 5.82 -13.16 -14.92
CA GLU A 361 7.14 -13.72 -14.59
C GLU A 361 7.29 -14.02 -13.09
N HIS A 362 6.43 -13.49 -12.21
CA HIS A 362 6.55 -13.71 -10.78
C HIS A 362 5.88 -15.03 -10.36
N PRO A 363 6.63 -15.98 -9.76
CA PRO A 363 6.13 -17.35 -9.53
C PRO A 363 4.97 -17.44 -8.53
N LEU A 364 4.75 -16.39 -7.73
CA LEU A 364 3.71 -16.33 -6.71
C LEU A 364 2.62 -15.30 -7.02
N SER A 365 2.57 -14.73 -8.23
CA SER A 365 1.48 -13.82 -8.60
C SER A 365 0.14 -14.52 -8.80
N GLY A 366 0.17 -15.83 -9.09
CA GLY A 366 -1.00 -16.61 -9.51
C GLY A 366 -1.38 -16.43 -10.99
N VAL A 367 -0.59 -15.70 -11.77
CA VAL A 367 -0.87 -15.42 -13.19
C VAL A 367 0.27 -15.94 -14.05
N THR A 368 -0.08 -16.68 -15.11
CA THR A 368 0.84 -17.10 -16.18
C THR A 368 0.21 -16.77 -17.53
N ASP A 369 1.00 -16.49 -18.55
CA ASP A 369 0.52 -16.19 -19.92
C ASP A 369 1.44 -16.89 -20.92
N LYS A 370 1.20 -18.19 -21.13
CA LYS A 370 2.07 -19.03 -21.98
C LYS A 370 1.87 -18.71 -23.47
N ASN A 371 0.65 -18.37 -23.86
CA ASN A 371 0.29 -18.08 -25.24
C ASN A 371 0.58 -16.61 -25.65
N LYS A 372 0.92 -15.75 -24.69
CA LYS A 372 1.27 -14.32 -24.84
C LYS A 372 0.12 -13.48 -25.40
N ASN A 373 -1.12 -13.83 -25.07
CA ASN A 373 -2.30 -13.09 -25.51
C ASN A 373 -2.70 -11.96 -24.54
N GLY A 374 -2.00 -11.81 -23.41
CA GLY A 374 -2.30 -10.80 -22.40
C GLY A 374 -3.46 -11.20 -21.47
N ILE A 375 -3.87 -12.47 -21.47
CA ILE A 375 -4.87 -13.06 -20.57
C ILE A 375 -4.19 -14.17 -19.79
N GLY A 376 -4.44 -14.23 -18.48
CA GLY A 376 -3.89 -15.26 -17.63
C GLY A 376 -4.45 -16.63 -17.98
N ASP A 377 -3.60 -17.64 -18.11
CA ASP A 377 -3.96 -19.02 -18.48
C ASP A 377 -5.03 -19.64 -17.54
N HIS A 378 -5.21 -19.09 -16.33
CA HIS A 378 -6.22 -19.55 -15.35
C HIS A 378 -7.64 -19.00 -15.61
N LEU A 379 -7.79 -18.13 -16.61
CA LEU A 379 -9.08 -17.55 -17.03
C LEU A 379 -9.62 -18.22 -18.32
N GLU A 380 -8.82 -19.06 -18.96
CA GLU A 380 -9.16 -19.89 -20.12
C GLU A 380 -9.41 -21.34 -19.69
#